data_AF-A0A2I0CXP8-F1
#
_entry.id   AF-A0A2I0CXP8-F1
#
_cell.length_a   1.000
_cell.length_b   1.000
_cell.length_c   1.000
_cell.angle_alpha   90.00
_cell.angle_beta   90.00
_cell.angle_gamma   90.00
#
_symmetry.space_group_name_H-M   'P 1'
#
loop_
_entity.id
_entity.type
_entity.pdbx_description
1 polymer ?
#
loop_
_entity_poly.entity_id
_entity_poly.type
_entity_poly.pdbx_seq_one_letter_code
_entity_poly.pdbx_strand_id
1 'polypeptide(L)'
;AQTHQRTANRYPAAFSAASVYAELMKLKHAITLAESQGSEVLKGYLAKLYAEGTGAGGSKASQRLVQDRSFRELFERSVEWIRELHPKPEVALGLVRQQLEDSPDSRIIIFATYRDTVQLLVDYLAKHGIESERFVGQATKDAEKGLSQKKQIAALTRFREGEFRVLVATSVGEEGLDVPSTDLVIFYEAVPSEIRSIQRKGRTGRSGAGRVVVLVTKGTSDEVFRHVSTAKEKMMHKSMRSLNAALSTPREIPLAVEQASIEEFTPQGIKIVIDDRETSSKVVEVLSTMGAAIRLERLPQGDYAIGDRILVERKTAKDFADTLINRDLLGQLKAMADAVPRPVLIVEGGDIFTQRDIHPNAVRGVLSAITIDLGITLLFTKDEQDTAQMLYVIAKREEGERGERKMHPHKVQRSVREEQEYIISAFPEIGLKNARLLLAHFGSVKAIVNASLEELVAVQGIGEKTAARIYEVCRREYH
;
A
#
# COMPACT_ATOMS: atom_id res chain seq x y z
N ALA A 1 21.72 11.24 -15.74
CA ALA A 1 22.85 12.20 -15.62
C ALA A 1 22.46 13.62 -16.07
N GLN A 2 22.01 13.82 -17.32
CA GLN A 2 21.64 15.15 -17.86
C GLN A 2 20.51 15.87 -17.10
N THR A 3 19.54 15.14 -16.54
CA THR A 3 18.43 15.68 -15.75
C THR A 3 18.88 16.21 -14.37
N HIS A 4 19.87 15.57 -13.75
CA HIS A 4 20.46 16.02 -12.48
C HIS A 4 21.30 17.29 -12.66
N GLN A 5 22.04 17.40 -13.77
CA GLN A 5 22.78 18.63 -14.13
C GLN A 5 21.84 19.81 -14.41
N ARG A 6 20.72 19.59 -15.10
CA ARG A 6 19.73 20.64 -15.39
C ARG A 6 19.00 21.17 -14.15
N THR A 7 18.70 20.32 -13.17
CA THR A 7 18.10 20.76 -11.89
C THR A 7 19.11 21.44 -10.97
N ALA A 8 20.36 20.97 -10.93
CA ALA A 8 21.44 21.61 -10.19
C ALA A 8 21.69 23.05 -10.66
N ASN A 9 21.58 23.32 -11.97
CA ASN A 9 21.75 24.66 -12.53
C ASN A 9 20.54 25.59 -12.33
N ARG A 10 19.33 25.04 -12.18
CA ARG A 10 18.08 25.83 -12.11
C ARG A 10 17.68 26.19 -10.67
N TYR A 11 17.97 25.32 -9.70
CA TYR A 11 17.69 25.54 -8.27
C TYR A 11 18.83 24.98 -7.39
N PRO A 12 19.98 25.67 -7.32
CA PRO A 12 21.17 25.18 -6.63
C PRO A 12 20.93 24.90 -5.13
N ALA A 13 20.10 25.70 -4.46
CA ALA A 13 19.75 25.51 -3.05
C ALA A 13 18.95 24.21 -2.80
N ALA A 14 17.95 23.92 -3.63
CA ALA A 14 17.12 22.72 -3.49
C ALA A 14 17.92 21.44 -3.79
N PHE A 15 18.81 21.49 -4.79
CA PHE A 15 19.70 20.38 -5.10
C PHE A 15 20.70 20.12 -3.96
N SER A 16 21.24 21.18 -3.35
CA SER A 16 22.10 21.07 -2.17
C SER A 16 21.35 20.45 -0.99
N ALA A 17 20.12 20.90 -0.71
CA ALA A 17 19.28 20.36 0.36
C ALA A 17 18.96 18.87 0.16
N ALA A 18 18.60 18.46 -1.05
CA ALA A 18 18.36 17.05 -1.38
C ALA A 18 19.62 16.19 -1.19
N SER A 19 20.79 16.73 -1.56
CA SER A 19 22.06 16.04 -1.33
C SER A 19 22.37 15.90 0.16
N VAL A 20 22.09 16.93 0.98
CA VAL A 20 22.28 16.88 2.45
C VAL A 20 21.31 15.91 3.08
N TYR A 21 20.05 15.89 2.63
CA TYR A 21 19.08 14.91 3.10
C TYR A 21 19.51 13.47 2.78
N ALA A 22 19.99 13.21 1.57
CA ALA A 22 20.52 11.90 1.18
C ALA A 22 21.72 11.47 2.04
N GLU A 23 22.58 12.43 2.39
CA GLU A 23 23.71 12.23 3.31
C GLU A 23 23.23 11.87 4.73
N LEU A 24 22.27 12.61 5.27
CA LEU A 24 21.66 12.32 6.57
C LEU A 24 20.97 10.94 6.60
N MET A 25 20.29 10.55 5.52
CA MET A 25 19.67 9.22 5.43
C MET A 25 20.71 8.09 5.44
N LYS A 26 21.87 8.28 4.78
CA LYS A 26 22.98 7.32 4.80
C LYS A 26 23.58 7.17 6.20
N LEU A 27 23.83 8.29 6.88
CA LEU A 27 24.33 8.27 8.26
C LEU A 27 23.32 7.68 9.24
N LYS A 28 22.04 8.04 9.11
CA LYS A 28 20.96 7.43 9.91
C LYS A 28 20.91 5.92 9.74
N HIS A 29 21.03 5.43 8.51
CA HIS A 29 21.08 4.00 8.25
C HIS A 29 22.32 3.34 8.89
N ALA A 30 23.50 3.97 8.80
CA ALA A 30 24.70 3.48 9.50
C ALA A 30 24.50 3.36 11.01
N ILE A 31 23.85 4.34 11.65
CA ILE A 31 23.49 4.28 13.08
C ILE A 31 22.59 3.07 13.36
N THR A 32 21.54 2.86 12.56
CA THR A 32 20.66 1.70 12.69
C THR A 32 21.43 0.38 12.59
N LEU A 33 22.34 0.24 11.61
CA LEU A 33 23.16 -0.97 11.47
C LEU A 33 24.06 -1.19 12.70
N ALA A 34 24.66 -0.12 13.23
CA ALA A 34 25.48 -0.17 14.43
C ALA A 34 24.69 -0.62 15.68
N GLU A 35 23.47 -0.11 15.81
CA GLU A 35 22.59 -0.34 16.96
C GLU A 35 21.94 -1.73 16.98
N SER A 36 21.60 -2.28 15.81
CA SER A 36 20.74 -3.47 15.74
C SER A 36 21.29 -4.63 14.93
N GLN A 37 22.23 -4.41 14.01
CA GLN A 37 22.65 -5.45 13.05
C GLN A 37 24.01 -6.06 13.38
N GLY A 38 25.01 -5.21 13.65
CA GLY A 38 26.36 -5.66 13.98
C GLY A 38 27.44 -4.77 13.37
N SER A 39 28.64 -4.84 13.95
CA SER A 39 29.81 -4.11 13.49
C SER A 39 30.30 -4.59 12.12
N GLU A 40 30.13 -5.87 11.79
CA GLU A 40 30.54 -6.42 10.49
C GLU A 40 29.62 -5.95 9.34
N VAL A 41 28.30 -5.92 9.58
CA VAL A 41 27.32 -5.34 8.64
C VAL A 41 27.58 -3.85 8.44
N LEU A 42 27.81 -3.11 9.52
CA LEU A 42 28.18 -1.69 9.46
C LEU A 42 29.46 -1.47 8.66
N LYS A 43 30.51 -2.25 8.92
CA LYS A 43 31.79 -2.18 8.19
C LYS A 43 31.58 -2.38 6.69
N GLY A 44 30.80 -3.39 6.30
CA GLY A 44 30.44 -3.63 4.91
C GLY A 44 29.71 -2.44 4.28
N TYR A 45 28.76 -1.84 5.00
CA TYR A 45 28.04 -0.65 4.54
C TYR A 45 28.96 0.57 4.37
N LEU A 46 29.84 0.84 5.34
CA LEU A 46 30.80 1.94 5.25
C LEU A 46 31.77 1.75 4.08
N ALA A 47 32.22 0.52 3.82
CA ALA A 47 33.05 0.20 2.66
C ALA A 47 32.32 0.46 1.33
N LYS A 48 31.03 0.07 1.23
CA LYS A 48 30.18 0.39 0.07
C LYS A 48 30.07 1.90 -0.15
N LEU A 49 29.84 2.68 0.91
CA LEU A 49 29.79 4.14 0.85
C LEU A 49 31.12 4.77 0.45
N TYR A 50 32.23 4.25 0.98
CA TYR A 50 33.57 4.73 0.65
C TYR A 50 33.87 4.50 -0.84
N ALA A 51 33.66 3.27 -1.32
CA ALA A 51 33.85 2.92 -2.73
C ALA A 51 32.96 3.76 -3.66
N GLU A 52 31.69 3.98 -3.29
CA GLU A 52 30.79 4.86 -4.03
C GLU A 52 31.34 6.29 -4.06
N GLY A 53 31.78 6.84 -2.93
CA GLY A 53 32.26 8.21 -2.83
C GLY A 53 33.57 8.47 -3.57
N THR A 54 34.45 7.48 -3.68
CA THR A 54 35.68 7.57 -4.49
C THR A 54 35.48 7.30 -5.98
N GLY A 55 34.36 6.67 -6.36
CA GLY A 55 34.06 6.28 -7.73
C GLY A 55 33.60 7.43 -8.62
N ALA A 56 33.93 7.36 -9.92
CA ALA A 56 33.55 8.37 -10.92
C ALA A 56 32.02 8.52 -11.14
N GLY A 57 31.22 7.56 -10.66
CA GLY A 57 29.75 7.55 -10.75
C GLY A 57 29.01 7.72 -9.41
N GLY A 58 29.73 8.00 -8.32
CA GLY A 58 29.16 8.10 -6.98
C GLY A 58 28.17 9.25 -6.79
N SER A 59 27.21 9.08 -5.88
CA SER A 59 26.33 10.19 -5.49
C SER A 59 27.12 11.33 -4.82
N LYS A 60 26.66 12.57 -5.00
CA LYS A 60 27.25 13.75 -4.34
C LYS A 60 27.27 13.61 -2.81
N ALA A 61 26.27 12.93 -2.24
CA ALA A 61 26.24 12.60 -0.82
C ALA A 61 27.41 11.71 -0.40
N SER A 62 27.68 10.60 -1.11
CA SER A 62 28.84 9.74 -0.79
C SER A 62 30.17 10.44 -1.02
N GLN A 63 30.28 11.25 -2.08
CA GLN A 63 31.49 12.05 -2.33
C GLN A 63 31.79 13.00 -1.17
N ARG A 64 30.77 13.67 -0.60
CA ARG A 64 30.95 14.54 0.57
C ARG A 64 31.26 13.77 1.83
N LEU A 65 30.58 12.64 2.09
CA LEU A 65 30.87 11.78 3.24
C LEU A 65 32.33 11.33 3.25
N VAL A 66 32.88 10.86 2.12
CA VAL A 66 34.29 10.44 2.05
C VAL A 66 35.26 11.60 2.26
N GLN A 67 34.86 12.83 1.94
CA GLN A 67 35.66 14.02 2.21
C GLN A 67 35.54 14.50 3.66
N ASP A 68 34.51 14.11 4.39
CA ASP A 68 34.34 14.45 5.80
C ASP A 68 35.41 13.75 6.65
N ARG A 69 35.95 14.48 7.64
CA ARG A 69 37.01 13.98 8.51
C ARG A 69 36.48 12.90 9.46
N SER A 70 35.32 13.12 10.06
CA SER A 70 34.74 12.19 11.03
C SER A 70 34.32 10.88 10.37
N PHE A 71 33.80 10.93 9.14
CA PHE A 71 33.52 9.72 8.36
C PHE A 71 34.79 8.93 8.03
N ARG A 72 35.89 9.58 7.63
CA ARG A 72 37.16 8.89 7.36
C ARG A 72 37.74 8.23 8.60
N GLU A 73 37.76 8.95 9.73
CA GLU A 73 38.19 8.39 11.01
C GLU A 73 37.32 7.18 11.42
N LEU A 74 35.99 7.26 11.22
CA LEU A 74 35.08 6.14 11.45
C LEU A 74 35.38 4.95 10.53
N PHE A 75 35.58 5.20 9.24
CA PHE A 75 35.86 4.16 8.26
C PHE A 75 37.18 3.45 8.58
N GLU A 76 38.25 4.19 8.86
CA GLU A 76 39.55 3.64 9.25
C GLU A 76 39.43 2.76 10.51
N ARG A 77 38.76 3.26 11.55
CA ARG A 77 38.48 2.47 12.77
C ARG A 77 37.65 1.22 12.47
N SER A 78 36.72 1.28 11.51
CA SER A 78 35.90 0.13 11.15
C SER A 78 36.70 -0.99 10.47
N VAL A 79 37.76 -0.63 9.74
CA VAL A 79 38.65 -1.59 9.08
C VAL A 79 39.41 -2.42 10.11
N GLU A 80 39.79 -1.82 11.24
CA GLU A 80 40.50 -2.48 12.35
C GLU A 80 39.64 -3.46 13.16
N TRP A 81 38.31 -3.46 12.98
CA TRP A 81 37.44 -4.44 13.64
C TRP A 81 37.69 -5.84 13.06
N ILE A 82 38.33 -6.69 13.86
CA ILE A 82 38.66 -8.09 13.57
C ILE A 82 37.66 -9.10 14.13
N ARG A 83 36.77 -8.64 15.01
CA ARG A 83 35.71 -9.46 15.62
C ARG A 83 34.40 -8.68 15.63
N GLU A 84 33.31 -9.42 15.65
CA GLU A 84 32.00 -8.84 15.89
C GLU A 84 31.93 -8.26 17.30
N LEU A 85 31.53 -6.99 17.40
CA LEU A 85 31.42 -6.23 18.64
C LEU A 85 30.01 -6.30 19.23
N HIS A 86 28.99 -6.50 18.40
CA HIS A 86 27.61 -6.56 18.83
C HIS A 86 27.31 -7.93 19.46
N PRO A 87 26.59 -8.01 20.60
CA PRO A 87 26.38 -9.28 21.30
C PRO A 87 25.34 -10.20 20.65
N LYS A 88 24.47 -9.68 19.76
CA LYS A 88 23.36 -10.46 19.17
C LYS A 88 23.80 -11.74 18.44
N PRO A 89 24.85 -11.77 17.60
CA PRO A 89 25.28 -13.00 16.94
C PRO A 89 25.66 -14.09 17.94
N GLU A 90 26.35 -13.72 19.03
CA GLU A 90 26.69 -14.66 20.11
C GLU A 90 25.44 -15.14 20.87
N VAL A 91 24.49 -14.24 21.16
CA VAL A 91 23.21 -14.62 21.79
C VAL A 91 22.39 -15.54 20.89
N ALA A 92 22.31 -15.27 19.58
CA ALA A 92 21.63 -16.11 18.62
C ALA A 92 22.27 -17.49 18.54
N LEU A 93 23.61 -17.56 18.48
CA LEU A 93 24.37 -18.80 18.53
C LEU A 93 24.07 -19.60 19.81
N GLY A 94 24.04 -18.94 20.97
CA GLY A 94 23.73 -19.56 22.25
C GLY A 94 22.33 -20.19 22.27
N LEU A 95 21.32 -19.50 21.75
CA LEU A 95 19.96 -20.02 21.65
C LEU A 95 19.86 -21.22 20.70
N VAL A 96 20.55 -21.15 19.56
CA VAL A 96 20.60 -22.24 18.57
C VAL A 96 21.27 -23.48 19.18
N ARG A 97 22.43 -23.31 19.83
CA ARG A 97 23.15 -24.40 20.50
C ARG A 97 22.31 -25.06 21.57
N GLN A 98 21.72 -24.25 22.45
CA GLN A 98 20.86 -24.77 23.51
C GLN A 98 19.71 -25.62 22.93
N GLN A 99 19.04 -25.14 21.88
CA GLN A 99 17.95 -25.88 21.26
C GLN A 99 18.40 -27.20 20.61
N LEU A 100 19.57 -27.22 19.97
CA LEU A 100 20.12 -28.43 19.35
C LEU A 100 20.68 -29.41 20.38
N GLU A 101 21.17 -28.93 21.52
CA GLU A 101 21.57 -29.77 22.67
C GLU A 101 20.34 -30.42 23.34
N ASP A 102 19.29 -29.65 23.58
CA ASP A 102 18.04 -30.13 24.17
C ASP A 102 17.27 -31.07 23.23
N SER A 103 17.37 -30.84 21.91
CA SER A 103 16.66 -31.61 20.88
C SER A 103 17.42 -31.56 19.55
N PRO A 104 18.30 -32.54 19.27
CA PRO A 104 19.17 -32.56 18.09
C PRO A 104 18.44 -32.51 16.74
N ASP A 105 17.19 -32.97 16.70
CA ASP A 105 16.36 -32.96 15.50
C ASP A 105 15.55 -31.66 15.30
N SER A 106 15.70 -30.68 16.20
CA SER A 106 14.97 -29.41 16.14
C SER A 106 15.22 -28.67 14.83
N ARG A 107 14.16 -28.12 14.25
CA ARG A 107 14.25 -27.19 13.12
C ARG A 107 14.14 -25.76 13.63
N ILE A 108 15.13 -24.95 13.26
CA ILE A 108 15.29 -23.58 13.73
C ILE A 108 15.25 -22.63 12.55
N ILE A 109 14.52 -21.53 12.68
CA ILE A 109 14.56 -20.43 11.70
C ILE A 109 14.98 -19.13 12.39
N ILE A 110 15.92 -18.42 11.79
CA ILE A 110 16.34 -17.09 12.20
C ILE A 110 15.90 -16.08 11.14
N PHE A 111 15.13 -15.07 11.55
CA PHE A 111 14.71 -13.98 10.68
C PHE A 111 15.53 -12.72 10.94
N ALA A 112 16.02 -12.10 9.86
CA ALA A 112 16.67 -10.79 9.89
C ALA A 112 16.16 -9.93 8.73
N THR A 113 16.09 -8.60 8.90
CA THR A 113 15.56 -7.72 7.85
C THR A 113 16.52 -7.61 6.65
N TYR A 114 17.82 -7.57 6.92
CA TYR A 114 18.84 -7.27 5.90
C TYR A 114 19.55 -8.53 5.41
N ARG A 115 19.82 -8.58 4.10
CA ARG A 115 20.57 -9.67 3.45
C ARG A 115 22.00 -9.82 3.99
N ASP A 116 22.67 -8.69 4.21
CA ASP A 116 24.02 -8.66 4.77
C ASP A 116 24.03 -9.28 6.19
N THR A 117 22.99 -9.04 7.00
CA THR A 117 22.82 -9.67 8.33
C THR A 117 22.56 -11.18 8.23
N VAL A 118 21.76 -11.61 7.26
CA VAL A 118 21.55 -13.05 7.00
C VAL A 118 22.88 -13.73 6.67
N GLN A 119 23.68 -13.12 5.80
CA GLN A 119 24.98 -13.66 5.44
C GLN A 119 25.93 -13.72 6.65
N LEU A 120 26.01 -12.63 7.43
CA LEU A 120 26.77 -12.59 8.68
C LEU A 120 26.40 -13.76 9.61
N LEU A 121 25.11 -13.99 9.83
CA LEU A 121 24.63 -15.04 10.72
C LEU A 121 24.99 -16.44 10.20
N VAL A 122 24.86 -16.69 8.90
CA VAL A 122 25.24 -17.97 8.30
C VAL A 122 26.74 -18.24 8.48
N ASP A 123 27.57 -17.25 8.17
CA ASP A 123 29.03 -17.37 8.31
C ASP A 123 29.45 -17.52 9.78
N TYR A 124 28.79 -16.78 10.67
CA TYR A 124 29.03 -16.83 12.11
C TYR A 124 28.64 -18.20 12.69
N LEU A 125 27.49 -18.76 12.31
CA LEU A 125 27.05 -20.10 12.73
C LEU A 125 27.97 -21.21 12.18
N ALA A 126 28.34 -21.13 10.89
CA ALA A 126 29.23 -22.09 10.25
C ALA A 126 30.61 -22.13 10.91
N LYS A 127 31.18 -20.96 11.23
CA LYS A 127 32.46 -20.84 11.97
C LYS A 127 32.41 -21.53 13.34
N HIS A 128 31.21 -21.66 13.92
CA HIS A 128 30.97 -22.29 15.21
C HIS A 128 30.44 -23.73 15.13
N GLY A 129 30.51 -24.34 13.93
CA GLY A 129 30.17 -25.75 13.69
C GLY A 129 28.69 -26.02 13.47
N ILE A 130 27.86 -25.00 13.22
CA ILE A 130 26.43 -25.17 12.96
C ILE A 130 26.15 -24.96 11.48
N GLU A 131 25.66 -26.02 10.83
CA GLU A 131 25.23 -25.95 9.44
C GLU A 131 23.95 -25.12 9.32
N SER A 132 24.00 -24.09 8.49
CA SER A 132 22.87 -23.19 8.25
C SER A 132 22.80 -22.77 6.79
N GLU A 133 21.59 -22.55 6.29
CA GLU A 133 21.36 -22.14 4.91
C GLU A 133 20.73 -20.75 4.82
N ARG A 134 21.25 -19.96 3.88
CA ARG A 134 20.78 -18.62 3.55
C ARG A 134 19.51 -18.67 2.69
N PHE A 135 18.47 -17.95 3.09
CA PHE A 135 17.20 -17.84 2.38
C PHE A 135 16.80 -16.37 2.15
N VAL A 136 17.04 -15.85 0.94
CA VAL A 136 16.76 -14.45 0.59
C VAL A 136 15.91 -14.32 -0.68
N GLY A 137 15.15 -13.23 -0.79
CA GLY A 137 14.24 -12.96 -1.91
C GLY A 137 14.90 -12.85 -3.29
N GLN A 138 14.11 -12.74 -4.36
CA GLN A 138 14.54 -12.91 -5.76
C GLN A 138 15.29 -11.71 -6.37
N ALA A 139 15.37 -10.57 -5.69
CA ALA A 139 15.86 -9.34 -6.32
C ALA A 139 17.30 -9.47 -6.86
N THR A 140 17.46 -9.12 -8.14
CA THR A 140 18.70 -9.16 -8.95
C THR A 140 19.41 -7.80 -9.07
N LYS A 141 18.87 -6.74 -8.46
CA LYS A 141 19.33 -5.35 -8.66
C LYS A 141 20.47 -4.89 -7.72
N ASP A 142 20.75 -5.62 -6.64
CA ASP A 142 21.88 -5.33 -5.75
C ASP A 142 23.09 -6.21 -6.08
N ALA A 143 24.28 -5.80 -5.63
CA ALA A 143 25.53 -6.53 -5.83
C ALA A 143 25.49 -7.99 -5.35
N GLU A 144 24.56 -8.33 -4.45
CA GLU A 144 24.28 -9.71 -4.04
C GLU A 144 23.06 -10.28 -4.77
N LYS A 145 23.31 -11.34 -5.57
CA LYS A 145 22.24 -12.09 -6.24
C LYS A 145 21.35 -12.79 -5.22
N GLY A 146 20.06 -12.46 -5.23
CA GLY A 146 19.02 -13.22 -4.53
C GLY A 146 18.93 -14.68 -4.99
N LEU A 147 18.22 -15.54 -4.24
CA LEU A 147 17.96 -16.90 -4.69
C LEU A 147 16.86 -16.88 -5.77
N SER A 148 17.05 -17.67 -6.83
CA SER A 148 15.97 -17.92 -7.79
C SER A 148 14.87 -18.75 -7.12
N GLN A 149 13.63 -18.62 -7.61
CA GLN A 149 12.48 -19.37 -7.09
C GLN A 149 12.73 -20.89 -7.01
N LYS A 150 13.40 -21.46 -8.04
CA LYS A 150 13.79 -22.89 -8.05
C LYS A 150 14.75 -23.24 -6.90
N LYS A 151 15.71 -22.36 -6.59
CA LYS A 151 16.65 -22.55 -5.47
C LYS A 151 15.96 -22.37 -4.13
N GLN A 152 15.03 -21.43 -4.01
CA GLN A 152 14.23 -21.24 -2.79
C GLN A 152 13.39 -22.47 -2.47
N ILE A 153 12.70 -23.05 -3.47
CA ILE A 153 11.94 -24.29 -3.31
C ILE A 153 12.87 -25.43 -2.89
N ALA A 154 14.03 -25.58 -3.54
CA ALA A 154 15.01 -26.61 -3.17
C ALA A 154 15.52 -26.46 -1.74
N ALA A 155 15.86 -25.24 -1.30
CA ALA A 155 16.29 -24.96 0.07
C ALA A 155 15.21 -25.32 1.10
N LEU A 156 13.94 -25.00 0.82
CA LEU A 156 12.83 -25.38 1.69
C LEU A 156 12.59 -26.89 1.73
N THR A 157 12.76 -27.59 0.60
CA THR A 157 12.66 -29.07 0.57
C THR A 157 13.77 -29.70 1.42
N ARG A 158 15.02 -29.29 1.23
CA ARG A 158 16.17 -29.77 2.01
C ARG A 158 16.01 -29.49 3.50
N PHE A 159 15.44 -28.33 3.85
CA PHE A 159 15.09 -27.98 5.23
C PHE A 159 13.98 -28.89 5.82
N ARG A 160 12.97 -29.27 5.01
CA ARG A 160 11.92 -30.22 5.42
C ARG A 160 12.46 -31.63 5.60
N GLU A 161 13.39 -32.04 4.74
CA GLU A 161 14.04 -33.35 4.77
C GLU A 161 15.08 -33.47 5.90
N GLY A 162 15.44 -32.35 6.53
CA GLY A 162 16.35 -32.31 7.67
C GLY A 162 17.83 -32.38 7.29
N GLU A 163 18.18 -32.07 6.04
CA GLU A 163 19.58 -32.00 5.59
C GLU A 163 20.39 -30.98 6.41
N PHE A 164 19.75 -29.88 6.80
CA PHE A 164 20.30 -28.90 7.73
C PHE A 164 19.21 -28.47 8.71
N ARG A 165 19.63 -28.01 9.89
CA ARG A 165 18.71 -27.72 11.01
C ARG A 165 18.37 -26.25 11.16
N VAL A 166 19.17 -25.34 10.60
CA VAL A 166 19.01 -23.90 10.77
C VAL A 166 18.83 -23.21 9.42
N LEU A 167 17.71 -22.50 9.25
CA LEU A 167 17.46 -21.63 8.10
C LEU A 167 17.57 -20.17 8.53
N VAL A 168 18.37 -19.37 7.83
CA VAL A 168 18.47 -17.92 8.11
C VAL A 168 17.84 -17.17 6.94
N ALA A 169 16.78 -16.42 7.21
CA ALA A 169 15.91 -15.86 6.19
C ALA A 169 15.69 -14.35 6.31
N THR A 170 15.53 -13.67 5.17
CA THR A 170 14.90 -12.34 5.14
C THR A 170 13.39 -12.45 5.24
N SER A 171 12.74 -11.42 5.78
CA SER A 171 11.29 -11.26 5.98
C SER A 171 10.37 -12.13 5.09
N VAL A 172 9.42 -12.82 5.72
CA VAL A 172 8.42 -13.73 5.09
C VAL A 172 7.31 -12.99 4.31
N GLY A 173 7.34 -11.66 4.25
CA GLY A 173 6.20 -10.83 3.87
C GLY A 173 5.89 -10.65 2.38
N GLU A 174 6.82 -10.98 1.48
CA GLU A 174 6.64 -10.68 0.04
C GLU A 174 6.11 -11.84 -0.81
N GLU A 175 6.30 -13.10 -0.42
CA GLU A 175 5.83 -14.25 -1.21
C GLU A 175 5.23 -15.29 -0.27
N GLY A 176 4.09 -15.87 -0.65
CA GLY A 176 3.32 -16.88 0.10
C GLY A 176 4.04 -18.21 0.32
N LEU A 177 5.26 -18.17 0.84
CA LEU A 177 6.11 -19.31 1.09
C LEU A 177 5.62 -20.04 2.35
N ASP A 178 5.37 -21.34 2.16
CA ASP A 178 4.92 -22.22 3.21
C ASP A 178 6.08 -22.66 4.11
N VAL A 179 6.39 -21.79 5.09
CA VAL A 179 7.42 -22.03 6.11
C VAL A 179 7.07 -23.31 6.89
N PRO A 180 7.96 -24.33 6.91
CA PRO A 180 7.71 -25.59 7.59
C PRO A 180 7.51 -25.44 9.10
N SER A 181 6.91 -26.45 9.73
CA SER A 181 6.81 -26.52 11.19
C SER A 181 8.21 -26.53 11.83
N THR A 182 8.43 -25.60 12.74
CA THR A 182 9.72 -25.34 13.38
C THR A 182 9.57 -25.27 14.89
N ASP A 183 10.60 -25.72 15.58
CA ASP A 183 10.61 -25.87 17.05
C ASP A 183 11.11 -24.59 17.71
N LEU A 184 11.96 -23.83 17.04
CA LEU A 184 12.45 -22.51 17.48
C LEU A 184 12.45 -21.51 16.32
N VAL A 185 11.88 -20.34 16.57
CA VAL A 185 11.96 -19.18 15.68
C VAL A 185 12.64 -18.05 16.42
N ILE A 186 13.73 -17.53 15.86
CA ILE A 186 14.48 -16.39 16.39
C ILE A 186 14.28 -15.20 15.46
N PHE A 187 13.75 -14.11 16.00
CA PHE A 187 13.75 -12.82 15.33
C PHE A 187 14.98 -12.04 15.78
N TYR A 188 15.88 -11.74 14.86
CA TYR A 188 17.11 -11.00 15.12
C TYR A 188 16.85 -9.53 15.50
N GLU A 189 15.69 -9.02 15.09
CA GLU A 189 15.15 -7.73 15.50
C GLU A 189 13.63 -7.81 15.64
N ALA A 190 13.04 -6.86 16.37
CA ALA A 190 11.61 -6.86 16.64
C ALA A 190 10.81 -6.38 15.40
N VAL A 191 10.40 -7.30 14.52
CA VAL A 191 9.51 -6.99 13.39
C VAL A 191 8.08 -7.44 13.68
N PRO A 192 7.12 -6.52 13.96
CA PRO A 192 5.78 -6.88 14.41
C PRO A 192 4.94 -7.68 13.39
N SER A 193 5.17 -7.49 12.09
CA SER A 193 4.42 -8.15 11.02
C SER A 193 4.83 -9.61 10.83
N GLU A 194 6.12 -9.91 10.93
CA GLU A 194 6.68 -11.25 10.73
C GLU A 194 6.40 -12.18 11.92
N ILE A 195 6.47 -11.64 13.14
CA ILE A 195 6.07 -12.38 14.36
C ILE A 195 4.63 -12.88 14.22
N ARG A 196 3.73 -12.03 13.68
CA ARG A 196 2.31 -12.36 13.50
C ARG A 196 2.06 -13.37 12.40
N SER A 197 2.76 -13.29 11.26
CA SER A 197 2.55 -14.24 10.16
C SER A 197 2.91 -15.66 10.59
N ILE A 198 3.96 -15.81 11.39
CA ILE A 198 4.41 -17.09 11.93
C ILE A 198 3.47 -17.60 13.03
N GLN A 199 3.10 -16.75 13.99
CA GLN A 199 2.14 -17.14 15.05
C GLN A 199 0.74 -17.50 14.51
N ARG A 200 0.32 -16.92 13.38
CA ARG A 200 -0.96 -17.26 12.71
C ARG A 200 -0.92 -18.60 11.98
N LYS A 201 0.21 -18.99 11.38
CA LYS A 201 0.40 -20.31 10.75
C LYS A 201 0.44 -21.46 11.76
N GLY A 202 0.75 -21.19 13.02
CA GLY A 202 0.63 -22.13 14.15
C GLY A 202 -0.81 -22.60 14.48
N ARG A 203 -1.78 -22.42 13.58
CA ARG A 203 -3.18 -22.86 13.74
C ARG A 203 -3.59 -24.06 12.87
N THR A 204 -2.64 -24.79 12.29
CA THR A 204 -2.92 -26.10 11.69
C THR A 204 -2.06 -27.18 12.33
N GLY A 205 -2.68 -27.92 13.26
CA GLY A 205 -2.47 -29.35 13.49
C GLY A 205 -1.05 -29.88 13.76
N ARG A 206 -0.80 -30.22 15.04
CA ARG A 206 0.06 -31.32 15.52
C ARG A 206 1.56 -31.27 15.11
N SER A 207 2.36 -30.55 15.92
CA SER A 207 3.66 -30.96 16.49
C SER A 207 4.21 -29.79 17.33
N GLY A 208 4.10 -29.85 18.67
CA GLY A 208 4.78 -28.93 19.62
C GLY A 208 4.39 -27.44 19.56
N ALA A 209 4.36 -26.75 20.71
CA ALA A 209 4.31 -25.29 20.71
C ALA A 209 5.72 -24.76 20.39
N GLY A 210 5.99 -24.42 19.12
CA GLY A 210 7.28 -23.84 18.72
C GLY A 210 7.61 -22.60 19.55
N ARG A 211 8.83 -22.52 20.08
CA ARG A 211 9.32 -21.40 20.89
C ARG A 211 9.65 -20.23 19.96
N VAL A 212 9.14 -19.04 20.27
CA VAL A 212 9.50 -17.82 19.54
C VAL A 212 10.34 -16.93 20.46
N VAL A 213 11.51 -16.50 19.98
CA VAL A 213 12.42 -15.59 20.68
C VAL A 213 12.63 -14.35 19.83
N VAL A 214 12.56 -13.18 20.44
CA VAL A 214 12.84 -11.89 19.78
C VAL A 214 14.03 -11.25 20.47
N LEU A 215 15.09 -10.99 19.72
CA LEU A 215 16.27 -10.28 20.21
C LEU A 215 16.03 -8.77 20.16
N VAL A 216 16.44 -8.09 21.24
CA VAL A 216 16.24 -6.66 21.43
C VAL A 216 17.50 -6.10 22.07
N THR A 217 18.20 -5.19 21.37
CA THR A 217 19.33 -4.47 21.97
C THR A 217 18.79 -3.41 22.95
N LYS A 218 19.34 -3.37 24.16
CA LYS A 218 18.92 -2.39 25.17
C LYS A 218 19.41 -0.99 24.82
N GLY A 219 18.60 0.03 25.10
CA GLY A 219 18.96 1.43 24.86
C GLY A 219 19.09 1.82 23.38
N THR A 220 18.53 1.03 22.47
CA THR A 220 18.51 1.32 21.03
C THR A 220 17.09 1.38 20.49
N SER A 221 16.97 1.71 19.21
CA SER A 221 15.69 1.71 18.48
C SER A 221 14.90 0.39 18.59
N ASP A 222 15.54 -0.75 18.84
CA ASP A 222 14.88 -2.05 19.02
C ASP A 222 13.86 -2.07 20.17
N GLU A 223 14.09 -1.33 21.27
CA GLU A 223 13.16 -1.27 22.39
C GLU A 223 11.84 -0.61 22.00
N VAL A 224 11.91 0.43 21.16
CA VAL A 224 10.73 1.11 20.61
C VAL A 224 9.94 0.13 19.74
N PHE A 225 10.61 -0.63 18.87
CA PHE A 225 9.96 -1.64 18.03
C PHE A 225 9.34 -2.78 18.86
N ARG A 226 10.00 -3.22 19.93
CA ARG A 226 9.44 -4.18 20.90
C ARG A 226 8.19 -3.63 21.58
N HIS A 227 8.20 -2.39 22.04
CA HIS A 227 7.06 -1.75 22.69
C HIS A 227 5.87 -1.63 21.74
N VAL A 228 6.10 -1.22 20.49
CA VAL A 228 5.06 -1.17 19.46
C VAL A 228 4.52 -2.57 19.15
N SER A 229 5.38 -3.58 19.05
CA SER A 229 4.97 -4.97 18.81
C SER A 229 4.09 -5.51 19.94
N THR A 230 4.57 -5.40 21.19
CA THR A 230 3.87 -5.89 22.40
C THR A 230 2.58 -5.13 22.70
N ALA A 231 2.53 -3.82 22.42
CA ALA A 231 1.30 -3.04 22.57
C ALA A 231 0.22 -3.48 21.57
N LYS A 232 0.60 -3.70 20.29
CA LYS A 232 -0.33 -4.23 19.28
C LYS A 232 -0.75 -5.68 19.58
N GLU A 233 0.15 -6.51 20.13
CA GLU A 233 -0.16 -7.89 20.56
C GLU A 233 -1.10 -7.94 21.77
N LYS A 234 -0.87 -7.11 22.79
CA LYS A 234 -1.76 -7.00 23.96
C LYS A 234 -3.17 -6.52 23.57
N MET A 235 -3.28 -5.57 22.64
CA MET A 235 -4.58 -5.19 22.08
C MET A 235 -5.29 -6.37 21.43
N MET A 236 -4.60 -7.15 20.61
CA MET A 236 -5.16 -8.33 19.95
C MET A 236 -5.62 -9.40 20.97
N HIS A 237 -4.80 -9.73 21.98
CA HIS A 237 -5.20 -10.70 23.02
C HIS A 237 -6.35 -10.20 23.88
N LYS A 238 -6.42 -8.90 24.18
CA LYS A 238 -7.55 -8.29 24.88
C LYS A 238 -8.83 -8.45 24.06
N SER A 239 -8.78 -8.18 22.75
CA SER A 239 -9.92 -8.39 21.84
C SER A 239 -10.33 -9.87 21.75
N MET A 240 -9.38 -10.81 21.71
CA MET A 240 -9.65 -12.26 21.68
C MET A 240 -10.23 -12.79 23.00
N ARG A 241 -9.80 -12.28 24.16
CA ARG A 241 -10.37 -12.66 25.47
C ARG A 241 -11.79 -12.14 25.64
N SER A 242 -12.08 -10.93 25.16
CA SER A 242 -13.45 -10.40 25.14
C SER A 242 -14.38 -11.25 24.26
N LEU A 243 -13.87 -11.79 23.15
CA LEU A 243 -14.61 -12.72 22.29
C LEU A 243 -14.84 -14.10 22.95
N ASN A 244 -13.83 -14.69 23.59
CA ASN A 244 -13.98 -15.99 24.26
C ASN A 244 -14.84 -15.92 25.53
N ALA A 245 -14.78 -14.82 26.28
CA ALA A 245 -15.64 -14.62 27.45
C ALA A 245 -17.13 -14.52 27.05
N ALA A 246 -17.43 -13.92 25.90
CA ALA A 246 -18.78 -13.89 25.33
C ALA A 246 -19.28 -15.26 24.85
N LEU A 247 -18.37 -16.21 24.55
CA LEU A 247 -18.68 -17.57 24.11
C LEU A 247 -18.75 -18.60 25.25
N SER A 248 -18.28 -18.27 26.46
CA SER A 248 -18.13 -19.22 27.58
C SER A 248 -19.23 -19.12 28.65
N THR A 249 -20.19 -18.21 28.51
CA THR A 249 -21.38 -18.20 29.37
C THR A 249 -22.40 -19.20 28.84
N PRO A 250 -22.74 -20.27 29.58
CA PRO A 250 -23.80 -21.17 29.16
C PRO A 250 -25.14 -20.43 29.28
N ARG A 251 -25.66 -19.96 28.15
CA ARG A 251 -27.07 -19.55 28.07
C ARG A 251 -27.89 -20.82 27.86
N GLU A 252 -28.69 -21.17 28.86
CA GLU A 252 -29.89 -21.97 28.64
C GLU A 252 -30.66 -21.34 27.48
N ILE A 253 -31.02 -22.14 26.49
CA ILE A 253 -31.79 -21.70 25.33
C ILE A 253 -33.26 -21.82 25.72
N PRO A 254 -34.01 -20.73 25.97
CA PRO A 254 -35.44 -20.82 26.05
C PRO A 254 -35.95 -20.98 24.62
N LEU A 255 -36.55 -22.14 24.35
CA LEU A 255 -37.36 -22.35 23.16
C LEU A 255 -38.55 -21.39 23.23
N ALA A 256 -38.73 -20.62 22.15
CA ALA A 256 -39.73 -19.58 21.91
C ALA A 256 -39.38 -18.20 22.53
N VAL A 257 -39.10 -17.19 21.69
CA VAL A 257 -40.05 -16.26 21.06
C VAL A 257 -39.25 -15.36 20.09
N GLU A 258 -39.82 -15.13 18.91
CA GLU A 258 -39.48 -14.17 17.83
C GLU A 258 -38.03 -14.10 17.28
N GLN A 259 -37.89 -14.50 16.00
CA GLN A 259 -36.70 -14.25 15.21
C GLN A 259 -36.40 -12.74 15.13
N ALA A 260 -35.33 -12.31 15.78
CA ALA A 260 -34.72 -11.01 15.49
C ALA A 260 -34.24 -10.96 14.03
N SER A 261 -34.46 -9.81 13.37
CA SER A 261 -34.08 -9.61 11.98
C SER A 261 -32.55 -9.60 11.81
N ILE A 262 -32.08 -10.03 10.63
CA ILE A 262 -30.66 -10.07 10.22
C ILE A 262 -29.93 -8.72 10.39
N GLU A 263 -30.67 -7.63 10.58
CA GLU A 263 -30.15 -6.28 10.79
C GLU A 263 -29.37 -6.12 12.11
N GLU A 264 -29.65 -6.94 13.13
CA GLU A 264 -28.95 -6.90 14.42
C GLU A 264 -27.52 -7.46 14.39
N PHE A 265 -27.11 -8.13 13.29
CA PHE A 265 -25.75 -8.62 13.07
C PHE A 265 -24.90 -7.69 12.17
N THR A 266 -25.33 -6.46 11.92
CA THR A 266 -24.53 -5.50 11.14
C THR A 266 -23.35 -4.96 11.96
N PRO A 267 -22.11 -4.95 11.42
CA PRO A 267 -20.95 -4.39 12.13
C PRO A 267 -21.21 -2.91 12.43
N GLN A 268 -21.19 -2.53 13.71
CA GLN A 268 -21.32 -1.14 14.13
C GLN A 268 -19.99 -0.41 13.86
N GLY A 269 -19.98 0.39 12.80
CA GLY A 269 -18.84 1.20 12.36
C GLY A 269 -19.16 1.86 11.02
N ILE A 270 -18.41 2.91 10.69
CA ILE A 270 -18.64 3.67 9.45
C ILE A 270 -18.32 2.79 8.23
N LYS A 271 -19.30 2.58 7.35
CA LYS A 271 -19.19 1.62 6.24
C LYS A 271 -18.35 2.16 5.10
N ILE A 272 -17.28 1.43 4.76
CA ILE A 272 -16.41 1.73 3.61
C ILE A 272 -16.16 0.43 2.86
N VAL A 273 -16.40 0.43 1.56
CA VAL A 273 -16.04 -0.67 0.65
C VAL A 273 -14.68 -0.34 0.03
N ILE A 274 -13.77 -1.30 -0.02
CA ILE A 274 -12.41 -1.11 -0.51
C ILE A 274 -12.14 -2.14 -1.61
N ASP A 275 -11.53 -1.69 -2.70
CA ASP A 275 -11.11 -2.57 -3.78
C ASP A 275 -10.08 -3.59 -3.30
N ASP A 276 -10.24 -4.85 -3.71
CA ASP A 276 -9.35 -5.94 -3.28
C ASP A 276 -7.87 -5.73 -3.70
N ARG A 277 -7.59 -4.90 -4.71
CA ARG A 277 -6.22 -4.52 -5.13
C ARG A 277 -5.54 -3.58 -4.15
N GLU A 278 -6.31 -2.82 -3.37
CA GLU A 278 -5.81 -1.79 -2.45
C GLU A 278 -5.61 -2.34 -1.02
N THR A 279 -5.90 -3.64 -0.80
CA THR A 279 -5.85 -4.32 0.51
C THR A 279 -4.48 -4.27 1.21
N SER A 280 -3.39 -4.07 0.46
CA SER A 280 -2.02 -3.96 0.99
C SER A 280 -1.63 -2.56 1.45
N SER A 281 -2.51 -1.57 1.26
CA SER A 281 -2.25 -0.17 1.59
C SER A 281 -2.31 0.08 3.10
N LYS A 282 -1.35 0.85 3.61
CA LYS A 282 -1.32 1.36 5.00
C LYS A 282 -2.59 2.14 5.35
N VAL A 283 -3.30 2.67 4.35
CA VAL A 283 -4.61 3.33 4.49
C VAL A 283 -5.65 2.38 5.09
N VAL A 284 -5.69 1.12 4.66
CA VAL A 284 -6.65 0.11 5.14
C VAL A 284 -6.40 -0.25 6.61
N GLU A 285 -5.13 -0.38 7.02
CA GLU A 285 -4.74 -0.60 8.43
C GLU A 285 -5.24 0.56 9.31
N VAL A 286 -5.04 1.80 8.86
CA VAL A 286 -5.43 3.00 9.61
C VAL A 286 -6.96 3.11 9.69
N LEU A 287 -7.69 2.91 8.59
CA LEU A 287 -9.16 2.89 8.58
C LEU A 287 -9.74 1.84 9.54
N SER A 288 -9.13 0.64 9.56
CA SER A 288 -9.53 -0.43 10.48
C SER A 288 -9.30 -0.04 11.94
N THR A 289 -8.15 0.59 12.23
CA THR A 289 -7.80 1.08 13.57
C THR A 289 -8.75 2.20 14.04
N MET A 290 -9.27 3.00 13.11
CA MET A 290 -10.26 4.05 13.38
C MET A 290 -11.69 3.52 13.60
N GLY A 291 -11.91 2.20 13.48
CA GLY A 291 -13.22 1.58 13.69
C GLY A 291 -14.18 1.70 12.50
N ALA A 292 -13.65 1.82 11.27
CA ALA A 292 -14.47 1.71 10.07
C ALA A 292 -14.94 0.26 9.86
N ALA A 293 -16.19 0.07 9.45
CA ALA A 293 -16.73 -1.21 9.01
C ALA A 293 -16.31 -1.45 7.55
N ILE A 294 -15.13 -2.05 7.37
CA ILE A 294 -14.53 -2.29 6.05
C ILE A 294 -15.15 -3.53 5.40
N ARG A 295 -15.54 -3.40 4.13
CA ARG A 295 -15.88 -4.53 3.24
C ARG A 295 -14.89 -4.56 2.09
N LEU A 296 -14.36 -5.73 1.78
CA LEU A 296 -13.47 -5.92 0.63
C LEU A 296 -14.29 -6.49 -0.52
N GLU A 297 -14.36 -5.77 -1.62
CA GLU A 297 -15.08 -6.16 -2.83
C GLU A 297 -14.26 -5.74 -4.06
N ARG A 298 -14.43 -6.42 -5.20
CA ARG A 298 -13.81 -5.98 -6.44
C ARG A 298 -14.65 -4.85 -7.03
N LEU A 299 -14.14 -3.61 -7.01
CA LEU A 299 -14.81 -2.47 -7.58
C LEU A 299 -14.56 -2.42 -9.10
N PRO A 300 -15.59 -2.09 -9.90
CA PRO A 300 -15.39 -1.89 -11.33
C PRO A 300 -14.40 -0.75 -11.63
N GLN A 301 -14.41 0.29 -10.78
CA GLN A 301 -13.68 1.55 -10.90
C GLN A 301 -13.44 2.12 -9.50
N GLY A 302 -12.34 2.85 -9.28
CA GLY A 302 -11.99 3.45 -7.99
C GLY A 302 -11.41 2.47 -6.97
N ASP A 303 -10.80 3.01 -5.92
CA ASP A 303 -10.13 2.23 -4.87
C ASP A 303 -10.99 2.10 -3.59
N TYR A 304 -11.83 3.10 -3.32
CA TYR A 304 -12.71 3.11 -2.14
C TYR A 304 -14.11 3.58 -2.52
N ALA A 305 -15.15 2.90 -2.08
CA ALA A 305 -16.54 3.32 -2.22
C ALA A 305 -17.16 3.59 -0.84
N ILE A 306 -17.87 4.71 -0.73
CA ILE A 306 -18.52 5.17 0.49
C ILE A 306 -20.00 5.40 0.17
N GLY A 307 -20.85 4.53 0.71
CA GLY A 307 -22.26 4.49 0.33
C GLY A 307 -22.45 4.16 -1.16
N ASP A 308 -23.55 4.65 -1.73
CA ASP A 308 -23.94 4.49 -3.14
C ASP A 308 -23.57 5.70 -4.01
N ARG A 309 -23.02 6.76 -3.39
CA ARG A 309 -22.85 8.06 -4.05
C ARG A 309 -21.41 8.50 -4.21
N ILE A 310 -20.49 8.01 -3.38
CA ILE A 310 -19.10 8.46 -3.35
C ILE A 310 -18.19 7.32 -3.79
N LEU A 311 -17.39 7.60 -4.82
CA LEU A 311 -16.30 6.75 -5.27
C LEU A 311 -15.00 7.54 -5.21
N VAL A 312 -13.97 6.94 -4.64
CA VAL A 312 -12.69 7.58 -4.40
C VAL A 312 -11.59 6.83 -5.13
N GLU A 313 -10.86 7.55 -5.97
CA GLU A 313 -9.59 7.11 -6.56
C GLU A 313 -8.44 7.72 -5.75
N ARG A 314 -7.47 6.91 -5.35
CA ARG A 314 -6.25 7.34 -4.66
C ARG A 314 -5.07 7.21 -5.63
N LYS A 315 -4.35 8.32 -5.85
CA LYS A 315 -3.08 8.31 -6.59
C LYS A 315 -2.00 9.01 -5.80
N THR A 316 -0.78 8.48 -5.84
CA THR A 316 0.35 9.26 -5.30
C THR A 316 0.61 10.46 -6.20
N ALA A 317 1.21 11.53 -5.68
CA ALA A 317 1.59 12.70 -6.45
C ALA A 317 2.47 12.32 -7.65
N LYS A 318 3.33 11.31 -7.47
CA LYS A 318 4.19 10.73 -8.52
C LYS A 318 3.36 10.06 -9.61
N ASP A 319 2.47 9.14 -9.25
CA ASP A 319 1.63 8.44 -10.22
C ASP A 319 0.68 9.41 -10.94
N PHE A 320 0.17 10.41 -10.23
CA PHE A 320 -0.63 11.48 -10.82
C PHE A 320 0.16 12.22 -11.91
N ALA A 321 1.39 12.60 -11.66
CA ALA A 321 2.22 13.27 -12.67
C ALA A 321 2.64 12.32 -13.81
N ASP A 322 3.01 11.07 -13.51
CA ASP A 322 3.37 10.08 -14.53
C ASP A 322 2.19 9.81 -15.49
N THR A 323 0.96 9.84 -14.98
CA THR A 323 -0.26 9.68 -15.79
C THR A 323 -0.63 10.91 -16.62
N LEU A 324 -0.17 12.11 -16.25
CA LEU A 324 -0.29 13.32 -17.09
C LEU A 324 0.55 13.20 -18.37
N ILE A 325 1.73 12.57 -18.29
CA ILE A 325 2.64 12.39 -19.44
C ILE A 325 2.07 11.36 -20.41
N ASN A 326 1.51 10.27 -19.88
CA ASN A 326 0.99 9.14 -20.68
C ASN A 326 -0.44 9.34 -21.21
N ARG A 327 -1.07 10.50 -20.95
CA ARG A 327 -2.36 10.98 -21.50
C ARG A 327 -3.63 10.13 -21.22
N ASP A 328 -3.57 9.15 -20.31
CA ASP A 328 -4.73 8.27 -20.02
C ASP A 328 -5.56 8.68 -18.80
N LEU A 329 -5.08 9.64 -17.99
CA LEU A 329 -5.71 10.03 -16.72
C LEU A 329 -7.17 10.52 -16.87
N LEU A 330 -7.42 11.40 -17.85
CA LEU A 330 -8.75 12.00 -18.02
C LEU A 330 -9.81 10.99 -18.47
N GLY A 331 -9.42 9.95 -19.20
CA GLY A 331 -10.34 8.89 -19.64
C GLY A 331 -10.83 8.05 -18.47
N GLN A 332 -9.90 7.62 -17.61
CA GLN A 332 -10.20 6.87 -16.39
C GLN A 332 -11.07 7.66 -15.42
N LEU A 333 -10.71 8.92 -15.18
CA LEU A 333 -11.45 9.81 -14.29
C LEU A 333 -12.85 10.13 -14.81
N LYS A 334 -13.01 10.25 -16.14
CA LYS A 334 -14.33 10.45 -16.75
C LYS A 334 -15.24 9.23 -16.55
N ALA A 335 -14.73 8.02 -16.76
CA ALA A 335 -15.51 6.81 -16.51
C ALA A 335 -16.01 6.75 -15.06
N MET A 336 -15.13 7.09 -14.10
CA MET A 336 -15.47 7.16 -12.68
C MET A 336 -16.54 8.22 -12.39
N ALA A 337 -16.42 9.40 -13.00
CA ALA A 337 -17.39 10.48 -12.84
C ALA A 337 -18.77 10.16 -13.43
N ASP A 338 -18.82 9.36 -14.51
CA ASP A 338 -20.07 8.91 -15.10
C ASP A 338 -20.74 7.80 -14.25
N ALA A 339 -19.97 7.08 -13.42
CA ALA A 339 -20.45 5.96 -12.61
C ALA A 339 -21.12 6.37 -11.28
N VAL A 340 -20.72 7.50 -10.68
CA VAL A 340 -21.25 7.94 -9.38
C VAL A 340 -21.58 9.44 -9.30
N PRO A 341 -22.55 9.85 -8.46
CA PRO A 341 -22.90 11.25 -8.25
C PRO A 341 -21.80 12.13 -7.63
N ARG A 342 -20.91 11.57 -6.79
CA ARG A 342 -19.88 12.31 -6.04
C ARG A 342 -18.50 11.65 -6.23
N PRO A 343 -17.89 11.76 -7.40
CA PRO A 343 -16.54 11.24 -7.64
C PRO A 343 -15.50 12.09 -6.89
N VAL A 344 -14.52 11.42 -6.27
CA VAL A 344 -13.43 12.05 -5.52
C VAL A 344 -12.10 11.50 -6.01
N LEU A 345 -11.15 12.39 -6.25
CA LEU A 345 -9.76 12.04 -6.50
C LEU A 345 -8.92 12.53 -5.31
N ILE A 346 -8.25 11.61 -4.63
CA ILE A 346 -7.25 11.92 -3.60
C ILE A 346 -5.87 11.82 -4.23
N VAL A 347 -5.14 12.93 -4.21
CA VAL A 347 -3.72 12.97 -4.58
C VAL A 347 -2.89 12.99 -3.31
N GLU A 348 -2.18 11.89 -3.08
CA GLU A 348 -1.40 11.66 -1.87
C GLU A 348 0.08 12.00 -2.08
N GLY A 349 0.64 12.80 -1.18
CA GLY A 349 2.02 13.25 -1.23
C GLY A 349 2.15 14.74 -1.52
N GLY A 350 3.38 15.23 -1.42
CA GLY A 350 3.70 16.65 -1.55
C GLY A 350 3.54 17.23 -2.95
N ASP A 351 4.23 18.35 -3.19
CA ASP A 351 4.00 19.26 -4.31
C ASP A 351 4.02 18.62 -5.72
N ILE A 352 2.84 18.49 -6.32
CA ILE A 352 2.62 18.04 -7.71
C ILE A 352 3.23 18.96 -8.79
N PHE A 353 3.56 20.20 -8.46
CA PHE A 353 4.15 21.18 -9.37
C PHE A 353 5.68 21.08 -9.45
N THR A 354 6.30 20.32 -8.56
CA THR A 354 7.78 20.18 -8.51
C THR A 354 8.32 19.03 -9.36
N GLN A 355 7.44 18.25 -9.98
CA GLN A 355 7.85 17.09 -10.75
C GLN A 355 8.52 17.47 -12.07
N ARG A 356 9.58 16.73 -12.41
CA ARG A 356 10.40 17.01 -13.59
C ARG A 356 9.55 16.79 -14.86
N ASP A 357 9.82 17.62 -15.87
CA ASP A 357 9.32 17.48 -17.25
C ASP A 357 7.85 17.85 -17.52
N ILE A 358 7.11 18.37 -16.53
CA ILE A 358 5.75 18.91 -16.74
C ILE A 358 5.73 20.41 -16.45
N HIS A 359 5.24 21.20 -17.41
CA HIS A 359 5.09 22.63 -17.22
C HIS A 359 3.99 22.91 -16.16
N PRO A 360 4.17 23.84 -15.20
CA PRO A 360 3.18 24.11 -14.15
C PRO A 360 1.77 24.45 -14.68
N ASN A 361 1.69 25.15 -15.82
CA ASN A 361 0.39 25.45 -16.44
C ASN A 361 -0.29 24.20 -17.05
N ALA A 362 0.45 23.17 -17.44
CA ALA A 362 -0.14 21.91 -17.88
C ALA A 362 -0.78 21.18 -16.69
N VAL A 363 -0.11 21.17 -15.53
CA VAL A 363 -0.69 20.65 -14.28
C VAL A 363 -1.95 21.43 -13.93
N ARG A 364 -1.90 22.77 -13.89
CA ARG A 364 -3.07 23.62 -13.62
C ARG A 364 -4.21 23.37 -14.60
N GLY A 365 -3.90 23.19 -15.89
CA GLY A 365 -4.88 22.88 -16.92
C GLY A 365 -5.60 21.57 -16.65
N VAL A 366 -4.86 20.52 -16.29
CA VAL A 366 -5.48 19.22 -15.98
C VAL A 366 -6.24 19.23 -14.66
N LEU A 367 -5.72 19.89 -13.62
CA LEU A 367 -6.47 20.06 -12.37
C LEU A 367 -7.79 20.82 -12.60
N SER A 368 -7.76 21.84 -13.46
CA SER A 368 -8.97 22.58 -13.85
C SER A 368 -9.94 21.70 -14.63
N ALA A 369 -9.46 20.89 -15.57
CA ALA A 369 -10.32 19.96 -16.32
C ALA A 369 -10.95 18.90 -15.40
N ILE A 370 -10.20 18.35 -14.45
CA ILE A 370 -10.72 17.36 -13.48
C ILE A 370 -11.82 17.98 -12.61
N THR A 371 -11.58 19.17 -12.08
CA THR A 371 -12.49 19.80 -11.09
C THR A 371 -13.68 20.50 -11.74
N ILE A 372 -13.45 21.25 -12.82
CA ILE A 372 -14.46 22.08 -13.49
C ILE A 372 -15.20 21.30 -14.56
N ASP A 373 -14.48 20.63 -15.48
CA ASP A 373 -15.12 19.99 -16.65
C ASP A 373 -15.72 18.62 -16.29
N LEU A 374 -15.01 17.81 -15.51
CA LEU A 374 -15.45 16.48 -15.08
C LEU A 374 -16.24 16.49 -13.77
N GLY A 375 -16.23 17.60 -13.03
CA GLY A 375 -16.94 17.72 -11.75
C GLY A 375 -16.40 16.83 -10.63
N ILE A 376 -15.12 16.42 -10.70
CA ILE A 376 -14.50 15.52 -9.72
C ILE A 376 -13.93 16.34 -8.57
N THR A 377 -14.30 15.96 -7.35
CA THR A 377 -13.77 16.62 -6.14
C THR A 377 -12.31 16.21 -5.97
N LEU A 378 -11.42 17.20 -5.96
CA LEU A 378 -9.99 16.98 -5.78
C LEU A 378 -9.55 17.27 -4.34
N LEU A 379 -8.93 16.30 -3.69
CA LEU A 379 -8.38 16.42 -2.34
C LEU A 379 -6.88 16.09 -2.35
N PHE A 380 -6.11 16.80 -1.52
CA PHE A 380 -4.69 16.55 -1.34
C PHE A 380 -4.44 16.08 0.08
N THR A 381 -3.68 14.99 0.22
CA THR A 381 -3.31 14.39 1.51
C THR A 381 -1.80 14.25 1.59
N LYS A 382 -1.25 14.35 2.79
CA LYS A 382 0.21 14.36 2.99
C LYS A 382 0.84 12.97 2.87
N ASP A 383 0.17 11.98 3.43
CA ASP A 383 0.63 10.60 3.55
C ASP A 383 -0.58 9.65 3.72
N GLU A 384 -0.32 8.36 3.86
CA GLU A 384 -1.37 7.33 3.97
C GLU A 384 -2.22 7.48 5.25
N GLN A 385 -1.67 8.06 6.32
CA GLN A 385 -2.44 8.30 7.55
C GLN A 385 -3.44 9.43 7.34
N ASP A 386 -3.02 10.51 6.70
CA ASP A 386 -3.88 11.64 6.33
C ASP A 386 -4.96 11.20 5.33
N THR A 387 -4.62 10.36 4.36
CA THR A 387 -5.58 9.74 3.43
C THR A 387 -6.65 8.93 4.15
N ALA A 388 -6.25 8.04 5.07
CA ALA A 388 -7.21 7.25 5.84
C ALA A 388 -8.09 8.14 6.73
N GLN A 389 -7.52 9.16 7.35
CA GLN A 389 -8.28 10.09 8.19
C GLN A 389 -9.30 10.89 7.36
N MET A 390 -8.92 11.31 6.14
CA MET A 390 -9.81 11.98 5.20
C MET A 390 -10.97 11.06 4.79
N LEU A 391 -10.68 9.83 4.35
CA LEU A 391 -11.69 8.83 3.96
C LEU A 391 -12.68 8.54 5.11
N TYR A 392 -12.18 8.39 6.33
CA TYR A 392 -13.00 8.18 7.51
C TYR A 392 -13.93 9.38 7.79
N VAL A 393 -13.44 10.61 7.66
CA VAL A 393 -14.25 11.83 7.84
C VAL A 393 -15.31 11.95 6.75
N ILE A 394 -14.98 11.64 5.50
CA ILE A 394 -15.94 11.62 4.37
C ILE A 394 -17.05 10.62 4.67
N ALA A 395 -16.69 9.39 5.04
CA ALA A 395 -17.65 8.34 5.33
C ALA A 395 -18.51 8.64 6.57
N LYS A 396 -17.92 9.22 7.62
CA LYS A 396 -18.66 9.68 8.81
C LYS A 396 -19.67 10.77 8.46
N ARG A 397 -19.32 11.68 7.55
CA ARG A 397 -20.23 12.74 7.09
C ARG A 397 -21.35 12.18 6.23
N GLU A 398 -21.06 11.24 5.33
CA GLU A 398 -22.08 10.59 4.49
C GLU A 398 -23.09 9.80 5.35
N GLU A 399 -22.64 9.09 6.39
CA GLU A 399 -23.54 8.44 7.35
C GLU A 399 -24.33 9.44 8.20
N GLY A 400 -23.71 10.56 8.58
CA GLY A 400 -24.36 11.65 9.33
C GLY A 400 -25.37 12.46 8.52
N GLU A 401 -25.24 12.52 7.19
CA GLU A 401 -26.21 13.12 6.28
C GLU A 401 -27.53 12.34 6.21
N ARG A 402 -27.61 11.13 6.79
CA ARG A 402 -28.88 10.39 6.95
C ARG A 402 -29.86 11.06 7.92
N GLY A 403 -29.41 11.98 8.77
CA GLY A 403 -30.27 12.85 9.57
C GLY A 403 -30.65 14.10 8.79
N GLU A 404 -31.82 14.07 8.13
CA GLU A 404 -32.55 15.21 7.54
C GLU A 404 -31.82 16.55 7.47
N ARG A 405 -30.76 16.63 6.65
CA ARG A 405 -30.45 17.86 5.94
C ARG A 405 -30.75 17.59 4.49
N LYS A 406 -31.92 18.05 4.05
CA LYS A 406 -32.18 18.31 2.64
C LYS A 406 -31.24 19.42 2.17
N MET A 407 -29.95 19.12 2.07
CA MET A 407 -29.11 19.80 1.11
C MET A 407 -29.65 19.29 -0.23
N HIS A 408 -30.48 20.13 -0.86
CA HIS A 408 -30.76 19.97 -2.27
C HIS A 408 -29.43 19.62 -2.93
N PRO A 409 -29.34 18.51 -3.68
CA PRO A 409 -28.19 18.31 -4.55
C PRO A 409 -28.03 19.64 -5.27
N HIS A 410 -26.86 20.26 -5.19
CA HIS A 410 -26.53 21.28 -6.18
C HIS A 410 -26.60 20.54 -7.50
N LYS A 411 -27.79 20.55 -8.11
CA LYS A 411 -27.93 20.35 -9.55
C LYS A 411 -26.90 21.31 -10.09
N VAL A 412 -25.88 20.77 -10.76
CA VAL A 412 -25.05 21.56 -11.68
C VAL A 412 -26.05 22.45 -12.38
N GLN A 413 -25.95 23.78 -12.21
CA GLN A 413 -26.85 24.70 -12.90
C GLN A 413 -26.49 24.60 -14.39
N ARG A 414 -26.91 23.52 -15.02
CA ARG A 414 -26.95 23.36 -16.45
C ARG A 414 -27.90 24.43 -16.91
N SER A 415 -27.47 25.25 -17.86
CA SER A 415 -28.41 26.05 -18.61
C SER A 415 -29.52 25.13 -19.15
N VAL A 416 -30.73 25.65 -19.33
CA VAL A 416 -31.85 24.88 -19.89
C VAL A 416 -31.43 24.16 -21.18
N ARG A 417 -30.55 24.80 -21.96
CA ARG A 417 -29.92 24.23 -23.15
C ARG A 417 -29.06 22.99 -22.85
N GLU A 418 -28.16 23.07 -21.88
CA GLU A 418 -27.29 21.94 -21.50
C GLU A 418 -28.09 20.78 -20.90
N GLU A 419 -29.16 21.08 -20.15
CA GLU A 419 -30.07 20.06 -19.64
C GLU A 419 -30.81 19.35 -20.77
N GLN A 420 -31.28 20.09 -21.77
CA GLN A 420 -31.88 19.52 -22.99
C GLN A 420 -30.89 18.68 -23.79
N GLU A 421 -29.67 19.17 -24.03
CA GLU A 421 -28.61 18.45 -24.74
C GLU A 421 -28.26 17.13 -24.02
N TYR A 422 -28.20 17.16 -22.68
CA TYR A 422 -27.94 15.98 -21.86
C TYR A 422 -29.07 14.95 -21.93
N ILE A 423 -30.34 15.37 -21.77
CA ILE A 423 -31.50 14.46 -21.82
C ILE A 423 -31.55 13.71 -23.15
N ILE A 424 -31.31 14.41 -24.27
CA ILE A 424 -31.33 13.77 -25.59
C ILE A 424 -30.10 12.88 -25.81
N SER A 425 -28.93 13.23 -25.27
CA SER A 425 -27.74 12.36 -25.35
C SER A 425 -27.84 11.07 -24.52
N ALA A 426 -28.83 10.97 -23.62
CA ALA A 426 -29.06 9.77 -22.83
C ALA A 426 -29.73 8.63 -23.63
N PHE A 427 -30.28 8.92 -24.82
CA PHE A 427 -30.76 7.87 -25.70
C PHE A 427 -29.58 7.03 -26.23
N PRO A 428 -29.72 5.69 -26.28
CA PRO A 428 -28.69 4.83 -26.84
C PRO A 428 -28.32 5.25 -28.26
N GLU A 429 -27.02 5.25 -28.56
CA GLU A 429 -26.45 5.62 -29.88
C GLU A 429 -26.54 7.12 -30.24
N ILE A 430 -26.92 7.99 -29.30
CA ILE A 430 -26.96 9.45 -29.52
C ILE A 430 -25.85 10.17 -28.73
N GLY A 431 -24.84 10.63 -29.44
CA GLY A 431 -23.84 11.56 -28.87
C GLY A 431 -24.33 13.02 -28.85
N LEU A 432 -23.64 13.88 -28.11
CA LEU A 432 -23.94 15.33 -27.99
C LEU A 432 -24.10 16.04 -29.35
N LYS A 433 -23.36 15.62 -30.38
CA LYS A 433 -23.47 16.16 -31.74
C LYS A 433 -24.87 15.92 -32.33
N ASN A 434 -25.38 14.70 -32.22
CA ASN A 434 -26.70 14.32 -32.74
C ASN A 434 -27.81 14.91 -31.86
N ALA A 435 -27.59 14.99 -30.55
CA ALA A 435 -28.52 15.66 -29.64
C ALA A 435 -28.72 17.14 -30.01
N ARG A 436 -27.64 17.86 -30.36
CA ARG A 436 -27.73 19.24 -30.85
C ARG A 436 -28.45 19.36 -32.18
N LEU A 437 -28.26 18.42 -33.10
CA LEU A 437 -28.95 18.42 -34.40
C LEU A 437 -30.45 18.20 -34.24
N LEU A 438 -30.84 17.24 -33.39
CA LEU A 438 -32.24 16.99 -33.03
C LEU A 438 -32.87 18.20 -32.34
N LEU A 439 -32.18 18.80 -31.37
CA LEU A 439 -32.68 19.99 -30.67
C LEU A 439 -32.73 21.23 -31.56
N ALA A 440 -31.80 21.38 -32.49
CA ALA A 440 -31.84 22.46 -33.49
C ALA A 440 -33.00 22.28 -34.48
N HIS A 441 -33.34 21.03 -34.84
CA HIS A 441 -34.42 20.73 -35.77
C HIS A 441 -35.81 20.85 -35.12
N PHE A 442 -36.00 20.23 -33.95
CA PHE A 442 -37.30 20.13 -33.27
C PHE A 442 -37.54 21.19 -32.19
N GLY A 443 -36.51 21.93 -31.79
CA GLY A 443 -36.60 23.07 -30.86
C GLY A 443 -36.85 22.72 -29.39
N SER A 444 -37.25 21.49 -29.05
CA SER A 444 -37.44 21.06 -27.66
C SER A 444 -37.38 19.54 -27.49
N VAL A 445 -37.09 19.09 -26.28
CA VAL A 445 -37.15 17.65 -25.92
C VAL A 445 -38.55 17.08 -26.15
N LYS A 446 -39.60 17.83 -25.79
CA LYS A 446 -41.00 17.39 -25.99
C LYS A 446 -41.31 17.13 -27.47
N ALA A 447 -40.84 17.99 -28.36
CA ALA A 447 -41.06 17.83 -29.79
C ALA A 447 -40.34 16.60 -30.34
N ILE A 448 -39.10 16.31 -29.88
CA ILE A 448 -38.35 15.10 -30.28
C ILE A 448 -39.06 13.83 -29.80
N VAL A 449 -39.53 13.80 -28.54
CA VAL A 449 -40.23 12.65 -27.94
C VAL A 449 -41.54 12.35 -28.67
N ASN A 450 -42.24 13.40 -29.13
CA ASN A 450 -43.52 13.27 -29.82
C ASN A 450 -43.38 13.06 -31.34
N ALA A 451 -42.19 13.24 -31.92
CA ALA A 451 -41.97 13.12 -33.35
C ALA A 451 -42.30 11.70 -33.87
N SER A 452 -42.73 11.65 -35.13
CA SER A 452 -42.92 10.40 -35.85
C SER A 452 -41.57 9.78 -36.23
N LEU A 453 -41.57 8.48 -36.55
CA LEU A 453 -40.36 7.82 -37.02
C LEU A 453 -39.79 8.48 -38.29
N GLU A 454 -40.67 8.89 -39.19
CA GLU A 454 -40.32 9.55 -40.46
C GLU A 454 -39.69 10.92 -40.22
N GLU A 455 -40.23 11.70 -39.28
CA GLU A 455 -39.69 13.00 -38.89
C GLU A 455 -38.30 12.88 -38.24
N LEU A 456 -38.07 11.85 -37.42
CA LEU A 456 -36.77 11.61 -36.79
C LEU A 456 -35.69 11.22 -37.82
N VAL A 457 -36.05 10.42 -38.83
CA VAL A 457 -35.13 10.02 -39.92
C VAL A 457 -34.80 11.18 -40.85
N ALA A 458 -35.69 12.16 -40.98
CA ALA A 458 -35.46 13.35 -41.79
C ALA A 458 -34.34 14.28 -41.23
N VAL A 459 -33.93 14.10 -39.97
CA VAL A 459 -32.85 14.89 -39.38
C VAL A 459 -31.49 14.41 -39.86
N GLN A 460 -30.74 15.34 -40.47
CA GLN A 460 -29.40 15.06 -40.99
C GLN A 460 -28.49 14.46 -39.90
N GLY A 461 -27.99 13.25 -40.13
CA GLY A 461 -27.11 12.53 -39.18
C GLY A 461 -27.83 11.57 -38.24
N ILE A 462 -29.17 11.45 -38.33
CA ILE A 462 -29.96 10.45 -37.63
C ILE A 462 -30.32 9.33 -38.62
N GLY A 463 -29.80 8.12 -38.38
CA GLY A 463 -30.13 6.95 -39.19
C GLY A 463 -31.41 6.25 -38.72
N GLU A 464 -31.98 5.39 -39.57
CA GLU A 464 -33.21 4.63 -39.28
C GLU A 464 -33.13 3.85 -37.97
N LYS A 465 -31.97 3.25 -37.65
CA LYS A 465 -31.76 2.51 -36.39
C LYS A 465 -31.88 3.41 -35.17
N THR A 466 -31.22 4.57 -35.20
CA THR A 466 -31.24 5.54 -34.11
C THR A 466 -32.64 6.14 -33.95
N ALA A 467 -33.30 6.50 -35.05
CA ALA A 467 -34.67 7.00 -35.04
C ALA A 467 -35.66 5.98 -34.47
N ALA A 468 -35.57 4.71 -34.89
CA ALA A 468 -36.40 3.62 -34.37
C ALA A 468 -36.21 3.44 -32.86
N ARG A 469 -34.97 3.57 -32.37
CA ARG A 469 -34.68 3.41 -30.95
C ARG A 469 -35.23 4.55 -30.10
N ILE A 470 -35.12 5.81 -30.55
CA ILE A 470 -35.77 6.96 -29.90
C ILE A 470 -37.28 6.72 -29.85
N TYR A 471 -37.87 6.34 -30.99
CA TYR A 471 -39.30 6.13 -31.14
C TYR A 471 -39.82 5.04 -30.20
N GLU A 472 -39.11 3.90 -30.11
CA GLU A 472 -39.45 2.77 -29.25
C GLU A 472 -39.36 3.15 -27.76
N VAL A 473 -38.23 3.72 -27.32
CA VAL A 473 -38.00 4.06 -25.90
C VAL A 473 -39.01 5.09 -25.39
N CYS A 474 -39.42 6.04 -26.23
CA CYS A 474 -40.39 7.06 -25.84
C CYS A 474 -41.84 6.53 -25.69
N ARG A 475 -42.16 5.39 -26.30
CA ARG A 475 -43.54 4.89 -26.42
C ARG A 475 -43.79 3.57 -25.71
N ARG A 476 -42.75 2.87 -25.29
CA ARG A 476 -42.87 1.60 -24.58
C ARG A 476 -43.31 1.84 -23.14
N GLU A 477 -44.34 1.11 -22.69
CA GLU A 477 -44.78 1.16 -21.30
C GLU A 477 -43.70 0.61 -20.36
N TYR A 478 -43.57 1.22 -19.19
CA TYR A 478 -42.65 0.79 -18.15
C TYR A 478 -43.21 -0.47 -17.49
N HIS A 479 -42.48 -1.58 -17.57
CA HIS A 479 -42.83 -2.86 -16.96
C HIS A 479 -41.95 -3.17 -15.76
#